data_AF-A0A679JWW5-F1
#
_entry.id   AF-A0A679JWW5-F1
#
_cell.length_a   1.000
_cell.length_b   1.000
_cell.length_c   1.000
_cell.angle_alpha   90.00
_cell.angle_beta   90.00
_cell.angle_gamma   90.00
#
_symmetry.space_group_name_H-M   'P 1'
#
loop_
_entity.id
_entity.type
_entity.pdbx_description
1 polymer ?
#
loop_
_entity_poly.entity_id
_entity_poly.type
_entity_poly.pdbx_seq_one_letter_code
_entity_poly.pdbx_strand_id
1 'polypeptide(L)' 'MGEHHKHASVGVAQAIFDEMPSADRAKVEAEAASKGVSALEIVRQSLDILIADAEPATNGGGGAGSAR' A
#
# COMPACT_ATOMS: atom_id res chain seq x y z
N MET A 1 -10.94 18.98 6.14
CA MET A 1 -11.14 18.24 4.88
C MET A 1 -9.78 17.99 4.29
N GLY A 2 -9.17 16.85 4.61
CA GLY A 2 -7.79 16.55 4.25
C GLY A 2 -7.63 15.09 3.85
N GLU A 3 -8.52 14.59 2.99
CA GLU A 3 -8.41 13.23 2.45
C GLU A 3 -7.60 13.29 1.17
N HIS A 4 -6.28 13.25 1.32
CA HIS A 4 -5.37 12.87 0.25
C HIS A 4 -4.94 11.43 0.53
N HIS A 5 -5.83 10.46 0.31
CA HIS A 5 -5.39 9.07 0.19
C HIS A 5 -4.50 9.02 -1.06
N LYS A 6 -3.18 9.05 -0.83
CA LYS A 6 -2.20 8.87 -1.90
C LYS A 6 -2.34 7.42 -2.34
N HIS A 7 -2.99 7.19 -3.48
CA HIS A 7 -2.96 5.88 -4.13
C HIS A 7 -1.50 5.38 -4.21
N ALA A 8 -1.29 4.11 -3.92
CA ALA A 8 0.00 3.48 -4.11
C ALA A 8 0.43 3.66 -5.59
N SER A 9 1.61 4.25 -5.79
CA SER A 9 2.11 4.53 -7.14
C SER A 9 2.40 3.23 -7.88
N VAL A 10 2.07 3.19 -9.18
CA VAL A 10 2.31 2.03 -10.06
C VAL A 10 3.78 1.61 -10.06
N GLY A 11 4.72 2.55 -9.96
CA GLY A 11 6.15 2.26 -9.89
C GLY A 11 6.57 1.54 -8.60
N VAL A 12 5.90 1.81 -7.48
CA VAL A 12 6.17 1.13 -6.20
C VAL A 12 5.61 -0.29 -6.23
N ALA A 13 4.40 -0.47 -6.79
CA ALA A 13 3.83 -1.79 -6.99
C ALA A 13 4.71 -2.67 -7.91
N GLN A 14 5.28 -2.07 -8.96
CA GLN A 14 6.22 -2.77 -9.85
C GLN A 14 7.50 -3.19 -9.12
N ALA A 15 8.14 -2.29 -8.38
CA ALA A 15 9.37 -2.61 -7.63
C ALA A 15 9.15 -3.74 -6.63
N ILE A 16 8.05 -3.70 -5.87
CA ILE A 16 7.71 -4.77 -4.92
C ILE A 16 7.42 -6.07 -5.65
N PHE A 17 6.65 -6.02 -6.75
CA PHE A 17 6.38 -7.21 -7.53
C PHE A 17 7.67 -7.81 -8.12
N ASP A 18 8.64 -7.00 -8.55
CA ASP A 18 9.93 -7.45 -9.07
C ASP A 18 10.84 -8.09 -8.03
N GLU A 19 10.78 -7.62 -6.79
CA GLU A 19 11.54 -8.18 -5.67
C GLU A 19 10.83 -9.36 -4.99
N MET A 20 9.57 -9.68 -5.35
CA MET A 20 8.86 -10.81 -4.75
C MET A 20 9.53 -12.16 -5.09
N PRO A 21 9.63 -13.09 -4.12
CA PRO A 21 10.02 -14.46 -4.38
C PRO A 21 9.09 -15.11 -5.41
N SER A 22 9.63 -15.98 -6.28
CA SER A 22 8.85 -16.62 -7.36
C SER A 22 7.61 -17.35 -6.85
N ALA A 23 7.66 -17.92 -5.65
CA ALA A 23 6.53 -18.60 -5.02
C ALA A 23 5.40 -17.62 -4.64
N ASP A 24 5.72 -16.40 -4.23
CA ASP A 24 4.73 -15.38 -3.90
C ASP A 24 4.23 -14.65 -5.16
N ARG A 25 5.09 -14.43 -6.16
CA ARG A 25 4.68 -13.95 -7.49
C ARG A 25 3.63 -14.87 -8.11
N ALA A 26 3.86 -16.19 -8.08
CA ALA A 26 2.91 -17.16 -8.62
C ALA A 26 1.54 -17.11 -7.93
N LYS A 27 1.48 -16.83 -6.63
CA LYS A 27 0.21 -16.64 -5.90
C LYS A 27 -0.51 -15.37 -6.35
N VAL A 28 0.23 -14.26 -6.48
CA VAL A 28 -0.31 -12.98 -6.96
C VAL A 28 -0.83 -13.10 -8.39
N GLU A 29 -0.11 -13.81 -9.27
CA GLU A 29 -0.53 -14.07 -10.64
C GLU A 29 -1.75 -14.99 -10.72
N ALA A 30 -1.81 -16.04 -9.91
CA ALA A 30 -2.99 -16.91 -9.82
C ALA A 30 -4.22 -16.15 -9.32
N GLU A 31 -4.04 -15.27 -8.32
CA GLU A 31 -5.12 -14.42 -7.82
C GLU A 31 -5.57 -13.40 -8.87
N ALA A 32 -4.63 -12.79 -9.59
CA ALA A 32 -4.90 -11.86 -10.67
C ALA A 32 -5.69 -12.53 -11.80
N ALA A 33 -5.30 -13.75 -12.20
CA ALA A 33 -6.01 -14.54 -13.19
C ALA A 33 -7.43 -14.91 -12.74
N SER A 34 -7.60 -15.28 -11.46
CA SER A 34 -8.92 -15.58 -10.88
C SER A 34 -9.85 -14.37 -10.86
N LYS A 35 -9.30 -13.17 -10.63
CA LYS A 35 -10.03 -11.90 -10.58
C LYS A 35 -10.15 -11.20 -11.94
N GLY A 36 -9.50 -11.72 -13.00
CA GLY A 36 -9.48 -11.11 -14.33
C GLY A 36 -8.73 -9.77 -14.39
N VAL A 37 -7.77 -9.54 -13.49
CA VAL A 37 -6.97 -8.31 -13.41
C VAL A 37 -5.49 -8.61 -13.59
N SER A 38 -4.63 -7.58 -13.62
CA SER A 38 -3.18 -7.77 -13.67
C SER A 38 -2.59 -8.04 -12.29
N ALA A 39 -1.46 -8.76 -12.23
CA ALA A 39 -0.73 -9.00 -10.98
C ALA A 39 -0.33 -7.69 -10.28
N LEU A 40 0.03 -6.66 -11.04
CA LEU A 40 0.34 -5.33 -10.50
C LEU A 40 -0.87 -4.67 -9.84
N GLU A 41 -2.08 -4.89 -10.37
CA GLU A 41 -3.31 -4.38 -9.77
C GLU A 41 -3.59 -5.05 -8.42
N ILE A 42 -3.30 -6.34 -8.28
CA ILE A 42 -3.38 -7.05 -6.99
C ILE A 42 -2.40 -6.46 -5.97
N VAL A 43 -1.15 -6.21 -6.38
CA VAL A 43 -0.14 -5.60 -5.51
C VAL A 43 -0.55 -4.18 -5.12
N ARG A 44 -1.06 -3.39 -6.07
CA ARG A 44 -1.53 -2.03 -5.80
C ARG A 44 -2.70 -2.00 -4.82
N GLN A 45 -3.70 -2.85 -5.01
CA GLN A 45 -4.83 -2.97 -4.08
C GLN A 45 -4.37 -3.39 -2.68
N SER A 46 -3.43 -4.32 -2.61
CA SER A 46 -2.84 -4.75 -1.33
C SER A 46 -2.13 -3.60 -0.63
N LEU A 47 -1.36 -2.79 -1.38
CA LEU A 47 -0.72 -1.59 -0.86
C LEU A 47 -1.72 -0.51 -0.43
N ASP A 48 -2.78 -0.30 -1.20
CA ASP A 48 -3.83 0.66 -0.84
C ASP A 48 -4.52 0.25 0.47
N ILE A 49 -4.76 -1.04 0.70
CA ILE A 49 -5.27 -1.55 1.98
C ILE A 49 -4.26 -1.29 3.10
N LEU A 50 -2.96 -1.58 2.89
CA LEU A 50 -1.93 -1.33 3.89
C LEU A 50 -1.76 0.16 4.21
N ILE A 51 -1.93 1.05 3.24
CA ILE A 51 -1.88 2.52 3.43
C ILE A 51 -3.15 3.01 4.13
N ALA A 52 -4.30 2.42 3.84
CA ALA A 52 -5.55 2.75 4.51
C ALA A 52 -5.60 2.24 5.95
N ASP A 53 -5.03 1.05 6.22
CA ASP A 53 -4.91 0.45 7.54
C ASP A 53 -3.78 1.10 8.36
N ALA A 54 -2.72 1.55 7.68
CA ALA A 54 -1.77 2.50 8.22
C ALA A 54 -2.44 3.89 8.34
N GLU A 55 -3.40 4.02 9.26
CA GLU A 55 -3.62 5.31 9.92
C GLU A 55 -2.23 5.88 10.25
N PRO A 56 -1.97 7.18 9.99
CA PRO A 56 -0.65 7.73 10.24
C PRO A 56 -0.31 7.41 11.69
N ALA A 57 0.76 6.64 11.91
CA ALA A 57 1.39 6.59 13.20
C ALA A 57 1.66 8.04 13.54
N THR A 58 0.87 8.57 14.49
CA THR A 58 1.12 9.88 15.07
C THR A 58 2.47 9.75 15.75
N ASN A 59 3.56 10.02 15.01
CA ASN A 59 4.87 10.21 15.61
C ASN A 59 4.74 11.47 16.46
N GLY A 60 4.47 11.27 17.75
CA GLY A 60 4.44 12.34 18.73
C GLY A 60 5.78 13.08 18.77
N GLY A 61 5.72 14.41 18.93
CA GLY A 61 6.93 15.21 19.14
C GLY A 61 6.81 16.67 18.72
N GLY A 62 5.99 17.44 19.44
CA GLY A 62 5.93 18.89 19.27
C GLY A 62 5.18 19.53 20.42
N GLY A 63 5.85 19.66 21.56
CA GLY A 63 5.30 20.38 22.70
C GLY A 63 4.96 21.82 22.34
N ALA A 64 3.72 22.21 22.60
CA ALA A 64 3.38 23.59 22.90
C ALA A 64 2.43 23.52 24.10
N GLY A 65 2.98 23.83 25.28
CA GLY A 65 2.19 23.95 26.48
C GLY A 65 1.01 24.89 26.24
N SER A 66 -0.20 24.40 26.45
CA SER A 66 -1.35 25.29 26.64
C SER A 66 -1.31 25.75 28.10
N ALA A 67 -0.42 26.71 28.37
CA ALA A 67 -0.62 27.60 29.49
C ALA A 67 -1.72 28.59 29.07
N ARG A 68 -2.92 28.40 29.65
CA ARG A 68 -3.85 29.42 30.15
C ARG A 68 -5.15 28.75 30.59
#